data_AF-A0A645GSS6-F1
#
_entry.id   AF-A0A645GSS6-F1
#
_cell.length_a   1.000
_cell.length_b   1.000
_cell.length_c   1.000
_cell.angle_alpha   90.00
_cell.angle_beta   90.00
_cell.angle_gamma   90.00
#
_symmetry.space_group_name_H-M   'P 1'
#
loop_
_entity.id
_entity.type
_entity.pdbx_description
1 polymer ?
#
loop_
_entity_poly.entity_id
_entity_poly.type
_entity_poly.pdbx_seq_one_letter_code
_entity_poly.pdbx_strand_id
1 'polypeptide(L)' 'MREDVVQLPTGAWYDPAPDRQHGVLCVHGNPNILVRDLGTSSLGQGCAGQISTVQIERFDAPLPPIRAFDPPLI' A
#
# COMPACT_ATOMS: atom_id res chain seq x y z
N MET A 1 1.12 -3.86 20.68
CA MET A 1 1.37 -4.47 19.36
C MET A 1 2.42 -5.55 19.54
N ARG A 2 2.31 -6.72 18.88
CA ARG A 2 3.40 -7.71 18.90
C ARG A 2 4.59 -7.18 18.09
N GLU A 3 5.81 -7.59 18.44
CA GLU A 3 7.05 -7.08 17.82
C GLU A 3 7.15 -7.35 16.31
N ASP A 4 6.49 -8.42 15.85
CA ASP A 4 6.45 -8.87 14.45
C ASP A 4 5.23 -8.36 13.67
N VAL A 5 4.48 -7.40 14.23
CA VAL A 5 3.24 -6.88 13.63
C VAL A 5 3.37 -5.39 13.39
N VAL A 6 3.01 -4.97 12.16
CA VAL A 6 2.78 -3.56 11.81
C VAL A 6 1.31 -3.34 11.44
N GLN A 7 0.87 -2.08 11.55
CA GLN A 7 -0.51 -1.69 11.32
C GLN A 7 -0.50 -0.47 10.43
N LEU A 8 -1.10 -0.62 9.25
CA LEU A 8 -1.41 0.46 8.34
C LEU A 8 -2.94 0.53 8.22
N PRO A 9 -3.60 1.60 8.68
CA PRO A 9 -5.05 1.72 8.56
C PRO A 9 -5.46 1.84 7.10
N THR A 10 -6.60 1.22 6.75
CA THR A 10 -7.20 1.37 5.42
C THR A 10 -7.81 2.77 5.25
N GLY A 11 -8.02 3.17 3.99
CA GLY A 11 -8.68 4.44 3.64
C GLY A 11 -7.74 5.54 3.14
N ALA A 12 -6.42 5.36 3.26
CA ALA A 12 -5.47 6.27 2.63
C ALA A 12 -5.64 6.27 1.10
N TRP A 13 -5.68 7.47 0.51
CA TRP A 13 -5.76 7.64 -0.94
C TRP A 13 -4.52 7.09 -1.63
N TYR A 14 -4.70 6.55 -2.82
CA TYR A 14 -3.60 6.04 -3.63
C TYR A 14 -2.92 7.20 -4.37
N ASP A 15 -1.60 7.35 -4.19
CA ASP A 15 -0.79 8.38 -4.85
C ASP A 15 0.43 7.73 -5.53
N PRO A 16 0.28 7.28 -6.78
CA PRO A 16 1.35 6.57 -7.49
C PRO A 16 2.46 7.52 -7.94
N ALA A 17 3.70 7.18 -7.60
CA ALA A 17 4.91 7.73 -8.17
C ALA A 17 5.74 6.61 -8.83
N PRO A 18 6.43 6.88 -9.97
CA PRO A 18 7.37 5.93 -10.56
C PRO A 18 8.48 5.55 -9.56
N ASP A 19 8.70 4.26 -9.41
CA ASP A 19 9.83 3.70 -8.66
C ASP A 19 10.70 2.88 -9.61
N ARG A 20 11.99 3.24 -9.73
CA ARG A 20 12.92 2.51 -10.61
C ARG A 20 13.18 1.08 -10.16
N GLN A 21 13.05 0.80 -8.87
CA GLN A 21 13.36 -0.52 -8.32
C GLN A 21 12.12 -1.44 -8.33
N HIS A 22 10.95 -0.92 -7.98
CA HIS A 22 9.73 -1.72 -7.78
C HIS A 22 8.58 -1.37 -8.74
N GLY A 23 8.81 -0.48 -9.72
CA GLY A 23 7.83 -0.04 -10.70
C GLY A 23 7.01 1.15 -10.21
N VAL A 24 6.26 0.99 -9.11
CA VAL A 24 5.40 2.06 -8.54
C VAL A 24 5.51 2.07 -7.02
N LEU A 25 5.65 3.28 -6.47
CA LEU A 25 5.54 3.57 -5.05
C LEU A 25 4.25 4.34 -4.79
N CYS A 26 3.49 3.92 -3.77
CA CYS A 26 2.40 4.74 -3.22
C CYS A 26 2.98 5.73 -2.21
N VAL A 27 3.05 7.01 -2.56
CA VAL A 27 3.68 8.05 -1.72
C VAL A 27 2.88 8.33 -0.45
N HIS A 28 1.55 8.22 -0.52
CA HIS A 28 0.67 8.51 0.61
C HIS A 28 0.48 7.33 1.58
N GLY A 29 0.67 6.08 1.13
CA GLY A 29 0.63 4.91 2.02
C GLY A 29 -0.69 4.11 2.07
N ASN A 30 -1.40 3.99 0.94
CA ASN A 30 -2.53 3.06 0.83
C ASN A 30 -2.09 1.60 1.06
N PRO A 31 -2.55 0.91 2.11
CA PRO A 31 -2.10 -0.46 2.41
C PRO A 31 -2.56 -1.49 1.39
N ASN A 32 -3.61 -1.22 0.62
CA ASN A 32 -4.15 -2.18 -0.35
C ASN A 32 -3.24 -2.37 -1.57
N ILE A 33 -2.15 -1.60 -1.73
CA ILE A 33 -1.11 -1.92 -2.73
C ILE A 33 -0.27 -3.15 -2.34
N LEU A 34 -0.27 -3.52 -1.05
CA LEU A 34 0.53 -4.61 -0.50
C LEU A 34 -0.24 -5.94 -0.39
N VAL A 35 -1.54 -5.93 -0.69
CA VAL A 35 -2.43 -7.08 -0.45
C VAL A 35 -2.59 -7.93 -1.71
N ARG A 36 -2.84 -9.22 -1.53
CA ARG A 36 -3.10 -10.15 -2.63
C ARG A 36 -4.58 -10.12 -2.99
N ASP A 37 -4.88 -9.97 -4.27
CA ASP A 37 -6.25 -10.08 -4.78
C ASP A 37 -6.61 -11.56 -5.01
N LEU A 38 -7.02 -12.22 -3.93
CA LEU A 38 -7.38 -13.65 -3.92
C LEU A 38 -8.65 -13.87 -3.08
N GLY A 39 -9.55 -14.71 -3.59
CA GLY A 39 -10.72 -15.16 -2.84
C GLY A 39 -10.35 -16.11 -1.70
N THR A 40 -11.13 -16.10 -0.61
CA THR A 40 -10.86 -16.95 0.58
C THR A 40 -10.84 -18.46 0.29
N SER A 41 -11.69 -18.94 -0.63
CA SER A 41 -11.79 -20.36 -1.03
C SER A 41 -12.62 -20.49 -2.29
N SER A 42 -12.58 -21.68 -2.93
CA SER A 42 -13.40 -21.98 -4.11
C SER A 42 -14.90 -21.73 -3.90
N LEU A 43 -15.41 -22.01 -2.70
CA LEU A 43 -16.81 -21.82 -2.32
C LEU A 43 -17.12 -20.36 -1.94
N GLY A 44 -16.33 -19.78 -1.03
CA GLY A 44 -16.69 -18.52 -0.39
C GLY A 44 -16.37 -17.28 -1.23
N GLN A 45 -15.26 -17.30 -1.98
CA GLN A 45 -14.80 -16.18 -2.81
C GLN A 45 -14.83 -14.81 -2.10
N GLY A 46 -14.66 -14.79 -0.77
CA GLY A 46 -14.69 -13.58 0.03
C GLY A 46 -13.35 -12.83 -0.01
N CYS A 47 -13.31 -11.65 0.60
CA CYS A 47 -12.10 -10.83 0.69
C CYS A 47 -11.04 -11.47 1.61
N ALA A 48 -9.80 -11.57 1.13
CA ALA A 48 -8.63 -12.00 1.91
C ALA A 48 -7.61 -10.86 2.14
N GLY A 49 -8.01 -9.60 1.97
CA GLY A 49 -7.11 -8.44 1.96
C GLY A 49 -6.35 -8.16 3.26
N GLN A 50 -6.76 -8.73 4.40
CA GLN A 50 -6.04 -8.59 5.67
C GLN A 50 -5.01 -9.70 5.91
N ILE A 51 -4.85 -10.62 4.96
CA ILE A 51 -3.82 -11.67 5.00
C ILE A 51 -2.68 -11.20 4.13
N SER A 52 -1.67 -10.59 4.74
CA SER A 52 -0.48 -10.10 4.04
C SER A 52 0.75 -10.19 4.92
N THR A 53 1.88 -10.53 4.30
CA THR A 53 3.21 -10.45 4.91
C THR A 53 3.99 -9.37 4.18
N VAL A 54 4.74 -8.58 4.93
CA VAL A 54 5.51 -7.46 4.40
C VAL A 54 6.93 -7.51 4.94
N GLN A 55 7.83 -6.82 4.27
CA GLN A 55 9.13 -6.42 4.81
C GLN A 55 9.14 -4.90 4.91
N ILE A 56 9.93 -4.39 5.86
CA ILE A 56 10.04 -2.95 6.10
C ILE A 56 11.51 -2.61 6.16
N GLU A 57 11.87 -1.56 5.44
CA GLU A 57 13.19 -0.96 5.50
C GLU A 57 13.05 0.55 5.70
N ARG A 58 14.15 1.19 6.12
CA ARG A 58 14.20 2.64 6.20
C ARG A 58 14.27 3.21 4.79
N PHE A 59 13.41 4.18 4.48
CA PHE A 59 13.48 4.92 3.22
C PHE A 59 14.58 5.97 3.30
N ASP A 60 15.71 5.72 2.63
CA ASP A 60 16.92 6.55 2.68
C ASP A 60 17.07 7.55 1.51
N ALA A 61 15.98 7.79 0.77
CA ALA A 61 15.95 8.74 -0.33
C ALA A 61 15.16 10.01 0.01
N PRO A 62 15.30 11.11 -0.76
CA PRO A 62 14.45 12.28 -0.61
C PRO A 62 12.96 11.93 -0.73
N LEU A 63 12.14 12.41 0.19
CA LEU A 63 10.71 12.15 0.18
C LEU A 63 10.04 12.81 -1.05
N PRO A 64 9.32 12.06 -1.89
CA PRO A 64 8.52 12.65 -2.96
C PRO A 64 7.33 13.45 -2.39
N PRO A 65 6.82 14.46 -3.10
CA PRO A 65 5.65 15.20 -2.66
C PRO A 65 4.39 14.33 -2.69
N ILE A 66 3.54 14.47 -1.67
CA ILE A 66 2.20 13.87 -1.66
C ILE A 66 1.28 14.74 -2.53
N ARG A 67 0.68 14.14 -3.56
CA ARG A 67 -0.27 14.76 -4.49
C ARG A 67 -1.69 14.23 -4.33
N ALA A 68 -1.92 13.28 -3.43
CA ALA A 68 -3.26 12.74 -3.14
C ALA A 68 -4.31 13.84 -2.88
N PHE A 69 -3.91 14.97 -2.31
CA PHE A 69 -4.81 16.05 -1.92
C PHE A 69 -4.81 17.22 -2.91
N ASP A 70 -4.01 17.15 -3.96
CA ASP A 70 -3.95 18.19 -4.98
C ASP A 70 -5.17 18.04 -5.92
N PRO A 71 -5.80 19.15 -6.33
CA PRO A 71 -6.82 19.10 -7.36
C PRO A 71 -6.20 18.68 -8.71
N PRO A 72 -6.97 18.04 -9.59
CA PRO A 72 -6.51 17.76 -10.95
C PRO A 72 -6.22 19.07 -11.69
N LEU A 73 -5.23 19.02 -12.58
CA LEU A 73 -4.98 20.11 -13.52
C LEU A 73 -6.15 20.20 -14.51
N ILE A 74 -6.51 21.42 -14.88
CA ILE A 74 -7.52 21.71 -15.92
C ILE A 74 -6.86 21.68 -17.30
#